data_AF-A0A7C9A4L2-F1
#
_entry.id   AF-A0A7C9A4L2-F1
#
_cell.length_a   1.000
_cell.length_b   1.000
_cell.length_c   1.000
_cell.angle_alpha   90.00
_cell.angle_beta   90.00
_cell.angle_gamma   90.00
#
_symmetry.space_group_name_H-M   'P 1'
#
loop_
_entity.id
_entity.type
_entity.pdbx_description
1 polymer ?
#
loop_
_entity_poly.entity_id
_entity_poly.type
_entity_poly.pdbx_seq_one_letter_code
_entity_poly.pdbx_strand_id
1 'polypeptide(L)'
;ERNGCKPDIVTMNTFINGYCKSKNINKAITMFQEISHKGIAPNVVTYNTLIDGLFKADKLQDAYKYLEEMKLHGIAPDVCTYATLVDGLHKKGHHEQAVAL
;
A
#
# COMPACT_ATOMS: atom_id res chain seq x y z
N GLU A 1 20.43 -22.92 -13.27
CA GLU A 1 20.66 -22.53 -11.86
C GLU A 1 19.88 -21.25 -11.57
N ARG A 2 18.95 -21.26 -10.60
CA ARG A 2 18.21 -20.04 -10.22
C ARG A 2 18.99 -19.40 -9.09
N ASN A 3 19.87 -18.44 -9.40
CA ASN A 3 20.57 -17.64 -8.38
C ASN A 3 19.52 -17.08 -7.41
N GLY A 4 19.40 -17.70 -6.25
CA GLY A 4 18.41 -17.40 -5.23
C GLY A 4 18.77 -16.13 -4.49
N CYS A 5 18.71 -14.98 -5.17
CA CYS A 5 18.64 -13.71 -4.47
C CYS A 5 17.32 -13.71 -3.73
N LYS A 6 17.37 -13.83 -2.39
CA LYS A 6 16.18 -13.63 -1.56
C LYS A 6 15.66 -12.23 -1.90
N PRO A 7 14.43 -12.13 -2.45
CA PRO A 7 13.88 -10.82 -2.76
C PRO A 7 13.81 -10.00 -1.48
N ASP A 8 14.42 -8.83 -1.52
CA ASP A 8 14.40 -7.85 -0.45
C ASP A 8 13.12 -7.02 -0.50
N ILE A 9 12.95 -6.13 0.48
CA ILE A 9 11.78 -5.25 0.56
C ILE A 9 11.63 -4.35 -0.67
N VAL A 10 12.74 -3.96 -1.32
CA VAL A 10 12.74 -3.13 -2.53
C VAL A 10 12.15 -3.90 -3.71
N THR A 11 12.55 -5.16 -3.87
CA THR A 11 12.02 -6.07 -4.89
C THR A 11 10.52 -6.28 -4.69
N MET A 12 10.10 -6.50 -3.45
CA MET A 12 8.68 -6.68 -3.09
C MET A 12 7.85 -5.42 -3.37
N ASN A 13 8.34 -4.25 -2.97
CA ASN A 13 7.69 -2.96 -3.25
C ASN A 13 7.52 -2.73 -4.76
N THR A 14 8.52 -3.13 -5.56
CA THR A 14 8.46 -3.04 -7.02
C THR A 14 7.34 -3.90 -7.60
N PHE A 15 7.18 -5.14 -7.11
CA PHE A 15 6.08 -6.01 -7.52
C PHE A 15 4.72 -5.44 -7.13
N ILE A 16 4.55 -4.97 -5.89
CA ILE A 16 3.30 -4.33 -5.42
C ILE A 16 2.95 -3.16 -6.34
N ASN A 17 3.88 -2.24 -6.58
CA ASN A 17 3.67 -1.09 -7.47
C ASN A 17 3.29 -1.52 -8.90
N GLY A 18 3.97 -2.52 -9.45
CA GLY A 18 3.65 -3.06 -10.78
C GLY A 18 2.22 -3.61 -10.86
N TYR A 19 1.80 -4.37 -9.84
CA TYR A 19 0.43 -4.89 -9.76
C TYR A 19 -0.60 -3.78 -9.58
N CYS A 20 -0.31 -2.77 -8.76
CA CYS A 20 -1.15 -1.58 -8.60
C CYS A 20 -1.37 -0.85 -9.92
N LYS A 21 -0.29 -0.58 -10.68
CA LYS A 21 -0.35 0.06 -12.00
C LYS A 21 -1.09 -0.78 -13.04
N SER A 22 -1.02 -2.10 -12.92
CA SER A 22 -1.74 -3.05 -13.79
C SER A 22 -3.20 -3.26 -13.37
N LYS A 23 -3.70 -2.47 -12.41
CA LYS A 23 -5.04 -2.60 -11.80
C LYS A 23 -5.31 -3.98 -11.19
N ASN A 24 -4.27 -4.76 -10.91
CA ASN A 24 -4.38 -6.09 -10.32
C ASN A 24 -4.17 -6.03 -8.81
N ILE A 25 -5.08 -5.36 -8.12
CA ILE A 25 -4.97 -5.09 -6.68
C ILE A 25 -4.97 -6.35 -5.83
N ASN A 26 -5.69 -7.39 -6.24
CA ASN A 26 -5.70 -8.64 -5.49
C ASN A 26 -4.29 -9.24 -5.43
N LYS A 27 -3.54 -9.22 -6.54
CA LYS A 27 -2.13 -9.64 -6.55
C LYS A 27 -1.23 -8.74 -5.72
N ALA A 28 -1.48 -7.42 -5.72
CA ALA A 28 -0.74 -6.48 -4.88
C ALA A 28 -0.92 -6.81 -3.38
N ILE A 29 -2.14 -7.13 -2.95
CA ILE A 29 -2.46 -7.56 -1.57
C ILE A 29 -1.76 -8.89 -1.25
N THR A 30 -1.82 -9.88 -2.15
CA THR A 30 -1.14 -11.16 -1.94
C THR A 30 0.37 -10.97 -1.80
N MET A 31 0.99 -10.14 -2.63
CA MET A 31 2.42 -9.82 -2.50
C MET A 31 2.75 -9.14 -1.17
N PHE A 32 1.87 -8.25 -0.69
CA PHE A 32 2.05 -7.63 0.61
C PHE A 32 2.02 -8.67 1.75
N GLN A 33 1.07 -9.61 1.71
CA GLN A 33 1.02 -10.70 2.69
C GLN A 33 2.26 -11.60 2.62
N GLU A 34 2.79 -11.84 1.42
CA GLU A 34 4.03 -12.60 1.25
C GLU A 34 5.24 -11.95 1.95
N ILE A 35 5.28 -10.62 2.09
CA ILE A 35 6.36 -9.91 2.80
C ILE A 35 6.44 -10.42 4.25
N SER A 36 5.31 -10.41 4.95
CA SER A 36 5.21 -10.92 6.33
C SER A 36 5.45 -12.43 6.41
N HIS A 37 4.92 -13.22 5.48
CA HIS A 37 5.15 -14.67 5.43
C HIS A 37 6.62 -15.04 5.22
N LYS A 38 7.40 -14.18 4.54
CA LYS A 38 8.84 -14.35 4.35
C LYS A 38 9.68 -13.81 5.52
N GLY A 39 9.03 -13.28 6.57
CA GLY A 39 9.70 -12.66 7.72
C GLY A 39 10.37 -11.34 7.39
N ILE A 40 9.96 -10.68 6.30
CA ILE A 40 10.46 -9.36 5.92
C ILE A 40 9.55 -8.32 6.58
N ALA A 41 10.11 -7.30 7.22
CA ALA A 41 9.31 -6.22 7.79
C ALA A 41 8.85 -5.25 6.68
N PRO A 42 7.55 -5.01 6.50
CA PRO A 42 7.07 -3.93 5.65
C PRO A 42 7.51 -2.58 6.20
N ASN A 43 7.79 -1.62 5.32
CA ASN A 43 8.17 -0.25 5.70
C ASN A 43 7.13 0.77 5.22
N VAL A 44 7.34 2.05 5.54
CA VAL A 44 6.47 3.17 5.10
C VAL A 44 6.20 3.11 3.60
N VAL A 45 7.23 2.86 2.79
CA VAL A 45 7.10 2.82 1.32
C VAL A 45 6.21 1.66 0.88
N THR A 46 6.32 0.49 1.52
CA THR A 46 5.47 -0.67 1.25
C THR A 46 4.00 -0.36 1.50
N TYR A 47 3.66 0.18 2.67
CA TYR A 47 2.30 0.56 3.02
C TYR A 47 1.77 1.65 2.09
N ASN A 48 2.53 2.72 1.86
CA ASN A 48 2.13 3.82 0.98
C ASN A 48 1.84 3.33 -0.44
N THR A 49 2.66 2.43 -0.98
CA THR A 49 2.46 1.87 -2.33
C THR A 49 1.15 1.07 -2.41
N LEU A 50 0.86 0.24 -1.42
CA LEU A 50 -0.36 -0.55 -1.40
C LEU A 50 -1.61 0.34 -1.21
N ILE A 51 -1.55 1.29 -0.26
CA ILE A 51 -2.62 2.24 0.03
C ILE A 51 -2.95 3.07 -1.22
N ASP A 52 -1.95 3.62 -1.92
CA ASP A 52 -2.13 4.33 -3.19
C ASP A 52 -2.87 3.47 -4.23
N GLY A 53 -2.43 2.23 -4.39
CA GLY A 53 -3.06 1.28 -5.31
C GLY A 53 -4.53 0.99 -4.96
N LEU A 54 -4.82 0.82 -3.67
CA LEU A 54 -6.18 0.56 -3.18
C LEU A 54 -7.10 1.76 -3.38
N PHE A 55 -6.62 2.98 -3.12
CA PHE A 55 -7.36 4.21 -3.41
C PHE A 55 -7.70 4.34 -4.89
N LYS A 56 -6.70 4.13 -5.76
CA LYS A 56 -6.88 4.15 -7.22
C LYS A 56 -7.83 3.07 -7.74
N ALA A 57 -7.96 1.95 -7.02
CA ALA A 57 -8.86 0.85 -7.36
C ALA A 57 -10.24 0.90 -6.67
N ASP A 58 -10.56 1.99 -5.98
CA ASP A 58 -11.86 2.16 -5.29
C ASP A 58 -12.10 1.25 -4.11
N LYS A 59 -11.01 0.76 -3.51
CA LYS A 59 -11.05 -0.04 -2.29
C LYS A 59 -10.69 0.80 -1.08
N LEU A 60 -11.47 1.86 -0.84
CA LEU A 60 -11.24 2.84 0.24
C LEU A 60 -11.18 2.17 1.62
N GLN A 61 -12.15 1.29 1.91
CA GLN A 61 -12.22 0.53 3.16
C GLN A 61 -10.93 -0.27 3.43
N ASP A 62 -10.43 -0.98 2.41
CA ASP A 62 -9.18 -1.74 2.53
C ASP A 62 -8.00 -0.80 2.75
N ALA A 63 -7.95 0.34 2.05
CA ALA A 63 -6.88 1.31 2.20
C ALA A 63 -6.81 1.89 3.62
N TYR A 64 -7.95 2.22 4.23
CA TYR A 64 -8.02 2.64 5.63
C TYR A 64 -7.57 1.54 6.59
N LYS A 65 -7.97 0.28 6.34
CA LYS A 65 -7.53 -0.86 7.14
C LYS A 65 -6.00 -1.00 7.14
N TYR A 66 -5.35 -0.84 5.99
CA TYR A 66 -3.89 -0.89 5.91
C TYR A 66 -3.22 0.34 6.54
N LEU A 67 -3.86 1.51 6.52
CA LEU A 67 -3.40 2.69 7.24
C LEU A 67 -3.44 2.48 8.76
N GLU A 68 -4.49 1.84 9.28
CA GLU A 68 -4.58 1.46 10.69
C GLU A 68 -3.55 0.38 11.05
N GLU A 69 -3.36 -0.63 10.20
CA GLU A 69 -2.34 -1.67 10.39
C GLU A 69 -0.92 -1.07 10.45
N MET A 70 -0.63 -0.09 9.59
CA MET A 70 0.63 0.65 9.59
C MET A 70 0.89 1.32 10.96
N LYS A 71 -0.14 2.00 11.52
CA LYS A 71 -0.07 2.62 12.85
C LYS A 71 0.11 1.58 13.96
N LEU A 72 -0.59 0.45 13.89
CA LEU A 72 -0.48 -0.65 14.86
C LEU A 72 0.92 -1.28 14.87
N HIS A 73 1.59 -1.32 13.71
CA HIS A 73 2.98 -1.76 13.61
C HIS A 73 4.00 -0.68 14.03
N GLY A 74 3.55 0.46 14.57
CA GLY A 74 4.42 1.55 15.01
C GLY A 74 5.05 2.33 13.85
N ILE A 75 4.54 2.15 12.63
CA ILE A 75 5.01 2.86 11.45
C ILE A 75 4.16 4.13 11.30
N ALA A 76 4.78 5.29 11.44
CA ALA A 76 4.07 6.56 11.33
C ALA A 76 3.72 6.86 9.86
N PRO A 77 2.44 7.13 9.52
CA PRO A 77 2.08 7.67 8.21
C PRO A 77 2.84 8.96 7.93
N ASP A 78 3.35 9.12 6.72
CA ASP A 78 4.09 10.31 6.31
C ASP A 78 3.20 11.25 5.46
N VAL A 79 3.75 12.42 5.11
CA VAL A 79 3.05 13.40 4.27
C VAL A 79 2.64 12.78 2.93
N CYS A 80 3.43 11.85 2.39
CA CYS A 80 3.10 11.13 1.17
C CYS A 80 1.88 10.22 1.35
N THR A 81 1.73 9.56 2.51
CA THR A 81 0.53 8.79 2.85
C THR A 81 -0.70 9.69 2.76
N TYR A 82 -0.73 10.80 3.51
CA TYR A 82 -1.88 11.70 3.52
C TYR A 82 -2.15 12.38 2.17
N ALA A 83 -1.11 12.80 1.45
CA ALA A 83 -1.25 13.38 0.11
C ALA A 83 -1.91 12.39 -0.87
N THR A 84 -1.57 11.10 -0.76
CA THR A 84 -2.17 10.03 -1.57
C THR A 84 -3.66 9.85 -1.25
N LEU A 85 -4.01 9.89 0.04
CA LEU A 85 -5.39 9.78 0.50
C LEU A 85 -6.23 10.97 -0.01
N VAL A 86 -5.71 12.19 0.12
CA VAL A 86 -6.39 13.42 -0.32
C VAL A 86 -6.55 13.47 -1.84
N ASP A 87 -5.52 13.13 -2.62
CA ASP A 87 -5.60 13.06 -4.09
C ASP A 87 -6.61 12.00 -4.55
N GLY A 88 -6.64 10.84 -3.86
CA GLY A 88 -7.60 9.77 -4.13
C GLY A 88 -9.04 10.16 -3.85
N LEU A 89 -9.31 10.89 -2.77
CA LEU A 89 -10.65 11.35 -2.38
C LEU A 89 -11.16 12.48 -3.25
N HIS A 90 -10.28 13.43 -3.60
CA HIS A 90 -10.62 14.55 -4.48
C HIS A 90 -11.05 14.07 -5.88
N LYS A 91 -10.37 13.05 -6.42
CA LYS A 91 -10.72 12.46 -7.73
C LYS A 91 -12.04 11.69 -7.75
N LYS A 92 -12.62 11.38 -6.57
CA LYS A 92 -13.85 10.59 -6.45
C LYS A 92 -15.05 11.35 -5.89
N GLY A 93 -14.90 12.65 -5.63
CA GLY A 93 -16.00 13.47 -5.10
C GLY A 93 -16.37 13.14 -3.65
N HIS A 94 -15.56 12.34 -2.94
CA HIS A 94 -15.76 12.02 -1.52
C HIS A 94 -15.13 13.10 -0.62
N HIS A 95 -15.60 14.34 -0.78
CA HIS A 95 -15.04 15.51 -0.12
C HIS A 95 -15.13 15.45 1.42
N GLU A 96 -16.18 14.83 1.98
CA GLU A 96 -16.35 14.72 3.45
C GLU A 96 -15.27 13.86 4.12
N GLN A 97 -14.83 12.78 3.48
CA GLN A 97 -13.80 11.91 4.05
C GLN A 97 -12.40 12.55 3.99
N ALA A 98 -12.17 13.48 3.06
CA ALA A 98 -10.89 14.17 2.92
C ALA A 98 -10.63 15.16 4.07
N VAL A 99 -11.69 15.68 4.69
CA VAL A 99 -11.62 16.60 5.83
C VAL A 99 -11.41 15.88 7.16
N ALA A 100 -11.69 14.57 7.21
CA ALA A 100 -11.62 13.74 8.42
C ALA A 100 -10.26 13.01 8.61
N LEU A 101 -9.32 13.18 7.68
CA LEU A 101 -7.97 12.60 7.70
C LEU A 101 -6.99 13.44 8.52
#